data_AF-M5XG66-F1
#
_entry.id   AF-M5XG66-F1
#
_cell.length_a   1.000
_cell.length_b   1.000
_cell.length_c   1.000
_cell.angle_alpha   90.00
_cell.angle_beta   90.00
_cell.angle_gamma   90.00
#
_symmetry.space_group_name_H-M   'P 1'
#
loop_
_entity.id
_entity.type
_entity.pdbx_description
1 polymer ?
#
loop_
_entity_poly.entity_id
_entity_poly.type
_entity_poly.pdbx_seq_one_letter_code
_entity_poly.pdbx_strand_id
1 'polypeptide(L)'
;MEGSGSGIYENHPYVPRDLKLPGFVPGFLSQSTILGVYGLSSLLVVLLTWLFSGRSPKKSKIDRWLMCWWAFTGLTHMILEGYFAFSPEFYKDKTACYLAEVWKEYSKGDSRYAARDAGVVAVEGLTAVLEGPACLLAVYAIAKGKSYSYILQFAISLGQLYGTAVYFITSYLEGDNFAASSFYYYAYYVAANASWVVIPTLISIRCWKKICAAVQVQGHKKNKTR
;
A
#
# COMPACT_ATOMS: atom_id res chain seq x y z
N MET A 1 -33.28 -39.57 11.62
CA MET A 1 -33.68 -38.19 11.95
C MET A 1 -32.46 -37.31 11.77
N GLU A 2 -32.30 -36.80 10.55
CA GLU A 2 -31.24 -35.86 10.18
C GLU A 2 -31.58 -34.50 10.77
N GLY A 3 -30.69 -33.98 11.63
CA GLY A 3 -30.81 -32.65 12.20
C GLY A 3 -30.31 -31.59 11.20
N SER A 4 -31.22 -31.07 10.38
CA SER A 4 -31.04 -29.81 9.67
C SER A 4 -31.31 -28.64 10.63
N GLY A 5 -30.33 -27.76 10.85
CA GLY A 5 -30.53 -26.58 11.71
C GLY A 5 -29.31 -25.67 11.80
N SER A 6 -29.05 -24.95 10.70
CA SER A 6 -28.39 -23.64 10.63
C SER A 6 -27.18 -23.41 11.54
N GLY A 7 -25.97 -23.62 11.00
CA GLY A 7 -24.77 -23.01 11.56
C GLY A 7 -25.00 -21.51 11.68
N ILE A 8 -24.77 -20.96 12.88
CA ILE A 8 -24.87 -19.53 13.17
C ILE A 8 -23.90 -18.83 12.21
N TYR A 9 -24.40 -18.29 11.10
CA TYR A 9 -23.63 -17.38 10.28
C TYR A 9 -23.37 -16.16 11.17
N GLU A 10 -22.13 -15.99 11.61
CA GLU A 10 -21.76 -14.86 12.45
C GLU A 10 -22.01 -13.56 11.67
N ASN A 11 -22.91 -12.71 12.21
CA ASN A 11 -23.24 -11.43 11.60
C ASN A 11 -21.98 -10.56 11.47
N HIS A 12 -21.51 -10.37 10.23
CA HIS A 12 -20.39 -9.50 9.91
C HIS A 12 -20.81 -8.37 8.94
N PRO A 13 -20.08 -7.24 8.90
CA PRO A 13 -20.43 -6.10 8.04
C PRO A 13 -20.03 -6.27 6.56
N TYR A 14 -19.24 -7.29 6.24
CA TYR A 14 -18.62 -7.51 4.92
C TYR A 14 -19.60 -8.03 3.86
N VAL A 15 -19.18 -7.90 2.60
CA VAL A 15 -19.92 -8.25 1.39
C VAL A 15 -19.11 -9.26 0.57
N PRO A 16 -19.71 -10.36 0.10
CA PRO A 16 -21.13 -10.71 0.23
C PRO A 16 -21.48 -11.17 1.67
N ARG A 17 -22.79 -11.09 2.01
CA ARG A 17 -23.28 -11.31 3.40
C ARG A 17 -23.26 -12.78 3.84
N ASP A 18 -23.08 -13.69 2.90
CA ASP A 18 -22.94 -15.14 3.10
C ASP A 18 -21.47 -15.58 3.20
N LEU A 19 -20.52 -14.62 3.21
CA LEU A 19 -19.10 -14.90 3.44
C LEU A 19 -18.92 -15.65 4.77
N LYS A 20 -18.10 -16.70 4.75
CA LYS A 20 -17.88 -17.54 5.93
C LYS A 20 -16.65 -17.06 6.69
N LEU A 21 -16.88 -16.36 7.80
CA LEU A 21 -15.82 -15.89 8.70
C LEU A 21 -16.01 -16.51 10.09
N PRO A 22 -15.67 -17.80 10.28
CA PRO A 22 -15.86 -18.44 11.57
C PRO A 22 -14.98 -17.77 12.64
N GLY A 23 -15.55 -17.45 13.80
CA GLY A 23 -14.84 -16.79 14.89
C GLY A 23 -14.58 -15.29 14.65
N PHE A 24 -15.33 -14.66 13.75
CA PHE A 24 -15.32 -13.23 13.53
C PHE A 24 -15.61 -12.47 14.82
N VAL A 25 -14.77 -11.46 15.09
CA VAL A 25 -14.92 -10.55 16.21
C VAL A 25 -15.05 -9.12 15.67
N PRO A 26 -16.17 -8.42 15.95
CA PRO A 26 -16.32 -7.02 15.57
C PRO A 26 -15.16 -6.14 16.08
N GLY A 27 -14.89 -5.05 15.36
CA GLY A 27 -13.92 -4.06 15.81
C GLY A 27 -14.34 -3.41 17.13
N PHE A 28 -13.38 -3.20 18.02
CA PHE A 28 -13.51 -2.50 19.29
C PHE A 28 -13.30 -0.99 19.14
N LEU A 29 -12.47 -0.58 18.18
CA LEU A 29 -12.13 0.82 17.94
C LEU A 29 -13.12 1.48 16.99
N SER A 30 -13.42 2.75 17.25
CA SER A 30 -14.22 3.55 16.33
C SER A 30 -13.44 3.87 15.05
N GLN A 31 -14.15 4.06 13.93
CA GLN A 31 -13.56 4.46 12.66
C GLN A 31 -12.69 5.71 12.80
N SER A 32 -13.15 6.72 13.54
CA SER A 32 -12.40 7.97 13.73
C SER A 32 -11.11 7.77 14.53
N THR A 33 -11.11 6.87 15.51
CA THR A 33 -9.89 6.48 16.23
C THR A 33 -8.88 5.83 15.28
N ILE A 34 -9.34 4.88 14.45
CA ILE A 34 -8.48 4.18 13.49
C ILE A 34 -7.88 5.16 12.49
N LEU A 35 -8.72 5.97 11.83
CA LEU A 35 -8.26 6.95 10.85
C LEU A 35 -7.39 8.04 11.48
N GLY A 36 -7.71 8.47 12.71
CA GLY A 36 -6.94 9.47 13.45
C GLY A 36 -5.52 8.99 13.76
N VAL A 37 -5.37 7.77 14.29
CA VAL A 37 -4.04 7.19 14.59
C VAL A 37 -3.26 6.94 13.30
N TYR A 38 -3.90 6.42 12.24
CA TYR A 38 -3.26 6.25 10.93
C TYR A 38 -2.77 7.59 10.37
N GLY A 39 -3.63 8.62 10.37
CA GLY A 39 -3.29 9.96 9.88
C GLY A 39 -2.14 10.60 10.66
N LEU A 40 -2.20 10.57 12.00
CA LEU A 40 -1.15 11.12 12.85
C LEU A 40 0.19 10.39 12.67
N SER A 41 0.16 9.05 12.57
CA SER A 41 1.36 8.26 12.33
C SER A 41 1.98 8.57 10.96
N SER A 42 1.14 8.71 9.94
CA SER A 42 1.56 9.07 8.57
C SER A 42 2.20 10.46 8.54
N LEU A 43 1.58 11.44 9.19
CA LEU A 43 2.13 12.80 9.33
C LEU A 43 3.46 12.80 10.09
N LEU A 44 3.58 11.99 11.13
CA LEU A 44 4.82 11.84 11.89
C LEU A 44 5.95 11.30 11.00
N VAL A 45 5.70 10.25 10.22
CA VAL A 45 6.69 9.69 9.28
C VAL A 45 7.14 10.74 8.26
N VAL A 46 6.20 11.47 7.67
CA VAL A 46 6.50 12.54 6.70
C VAL A 46 7.31 13.66 7.36
N LEU A 47 6.90 14.12 8.55
CA LEU A 47 7.57 15.19 9.28
C LEU A 47 9.01 14.80 9.65
N LEU A 48 9.20 13.62 10.24
CA LEU A 48 10.53 13.13 10.61
C LEU A 48 11.43 13.01 9.37
N THR A 49 10.93 12.39 8.30
CA THR A 49 11.68 12.26 7.04
C THR A 49 12.04 13.62 6.44
N TRP A 50 11.12 14.59 6.52
CA TRP A 50 11.36 15.96 6.06
C TRP A 50 12.45 16.66 6.88
N LEU A 51 12.42 16.53 8.20
CA LEU A 51 13.42 17.10 9.10
C LEU A 51 14.81 16.47 8.88
N PHE A 52 14.89 15.15 8.79
CA PHE A 52 16.15 14.44 8.54
C PHE A 52 16.74 14.77 7.16
N SER A 53 15.90 14.82 6.11
CA SER A 53 16.36 15.19 4.78
C SER A 53 16.86 16.64 4.70
N GLY A 54 16.31 17.54 5.54
CA GLY A 54 16.71 18.94 5.64
C GLY A 54 18.11 19.17 6.20
N ARG A 55 18.68 18.20 6.94
CA ARG A 55 20.06 18.26 7.44
C ARG A 55 21.11 18.14 6.33
N SER A 56 20.70 17.76 5.12
CA SER A 56 21.57 17.68 3.94
C SER A 56 21.34 18.89 3.01
N PRO A 57 22.18 19.95 3.07
CA PRO A 57 21.92 21.21 2.36
C PRO A 57 21.96 21.10 0.82
N LYS A 58 22.47 19.97 0.28
CA LYS A 58 22.61 19.74 -1.17
C LYS A 58 21.41 19.05 -1.83
N LYS A 59 20.33 18.74 -1.10
CA LYS A 59 19.19 17.99 -1.63
C LYS A 59 18.10 18.91 -2.20
N SER A 60 17.62 18.60 -3.40
CA SER A 60 16.52 19.35 -4.01
C SER A 60 15.23 19.15 -3.23
N LYS A 61 14.32 20.14 -3.27
CA LYS A 61 12.99 20.02 -2.61
C LYS A 61 12.22 18.79 -3.12
N ILE A 62 12.32 18.48 -4.41
CA ILE A 62 11.66 17.30 -4.99
C ILE A 62 12.22 16.02 -4.39
N ASP A 63 13.54 15.89 -4.28
CA ASP A 63 14.15 14.68 -3.71
C ASP A 63 13.73 14.47 -2.24
N ARG A 64 13.54 15.56 -1.48
CA ARG A 64 13.04 15.49 -0.11
C ARG A 64 11.59 15.02 -0.05
N TRP A 65 10.72 15.50 -0.94
CA TRP A 65 9.35 15.00 -1.05
C TRP A 65 9.29 13.53 -1.48
N LEU A 66 10.14 13.13 -2.43
CA LEU A 66 10.28 11.73 -2.83
C LEU A 66 10.73 10.85 -1.65
N MET A 67 11.69 11.31 -0.85
CA MET A 67 12.08 10.59 0.38
C MET A 67 10.90 10.43 1.34
N CYS A 68 10.06 11.46 1.51
CA CYS A 68 8.87 11.36 2.37
C CYS A 68 7.85 10.35 1.84
N TRP A 69 7.57 10.39 0.53
CA TRP A 69 6.70 9.41 -0.13
C TRP A 69 7.23 7.99 0.04
N TRP A 70 8.51 7.76 -0.25
CA TRP A 70 9.12 6.42 -0.16
C TRP A 70 9.20 5.90 1.27
N ALA A 71 9.43 6.76 2.26
CA ALA A 71 9.40 6.37 3.67
C ALA A 71 7.98 5.99 4.09
N PHE A 72 6.98 6.80 3.74
CA PHE A 72 5.58 6.55 4.03
C PHE A 72 5.10 5.24 3.40
N THR A 73 5.21 5.10 2.07
CA THR A 73 4.75 3.90 1.36
C THR A 73 5.53 2.66 1.78
N GLY A 74 6.84 2.75 2.03
CA GLY A 74 7.64 1.62 2.47
C GLY A 74 7.20 1.08 3.82
N LEU A 75 6.90 1.98 4.77
CA LEU A 75 6.39 1.60 6.08
C LEU A 75 4.93 1.10 6.01
N THR A 76 4.09 1.66 5.14
CA THR A 76 2.74 1.13 4.88
C THR A 76 2.81 -0.33 4.42
N HIS A 77 3.60 -0.62 3.39
CA HIS A 77 3.78 -1.98 2.88
C HIS A 77 4.31 -2.92 3.96
N MET A 78 5.37 -2.54 4.67
CA MET A 78 5.99 -3.44 5.64
C MET A 78 5.15 -3.66 6.90
N ILE A 79 4.48 -2.62 7.42
CA ILE A 79 3.79 -2.68 8.71
C ILE A 79 2.32 -3.06 8.52
N LEU A 80 1.58 -2.35 7.67
CA LEU A 80 0.16 -2.62 7.48
C LEU A 80 -0.04 -3.87 6.64
N GLU A 81 0.47 -3.87 5.40
CA GLU A 81 0.26 -4.96 4.45
C GLU A 81 1.00 -6.22 4.91
N GLY A 82 2.20 -6.07 5.48
CA GLY A 82 2.92 -7.15 6.14
C GLY A 82 2.12 -7.79 7.27
N TYR A 83 1.49 -6.99 8.15
CA TYR A 83 0.61 -7.55 9.18
C TYR A 83 -0.55 -8.33 8.56
N PHE A 84 -1.21 -7.79 7.53
CA PHE A 84 -2.28 -8.51 6.83
C PHE A 84 -1.81 -9.82 6.21
N ALA A 85 -0.70 -9.80 5.46
CA ALA A 85 -0.17 -10.97 4.78
C ALA A 85 0.17 -12.10 5.76
N PHE A 86 0.80 -11.76 6.89
CA PHE A 86 1.29 -12.71 7.89
C PHE A 86 0.35 -12.98 9.07
N SER A 87 -0.78 -12.28 9.18
CA SER A 87 -1.82 -12.50 10.21
C SER A 87 -3.14 -12.92 9.56
N PRO A 88 -3.23 -14.14 8.99
CA PRO A 88 -4.42 -14.59 8.24
C PRO A 88 -5.72 -14.56 9.04
N GLU A 89 -5.61 -14.63 10.36
CA GLU A 89 -6.73 -14.71 11.30
C GLU A 89 -7.01 -13.39 12.03
N PHE A 90 -6.57 -12.25 11.48
CA PHE A 90 -6.74 -10.92 12.11
C PHE A 90 -8.20 -10.60 12.47
N TYR A 91 -9.17 -11.12 11.70
CA TYR A 91 -10.60 -10.91 11.94
C TYR A 91 -11.12 -11.66 13.18
N LYS A 92 -10.36 -12.64 13.70
CA LYS A 92 -10.63 -13.36 14.95
C LYS A 92 -10.02 -12.71 16.18
N ASP A 93 -9.23 -11.65 15.99
CA ASP A 93 -8.52 -11.00 17.10
C ASP A 93 -9.52 -10.43 18.11
N LYS A 94 -9.43 -10.92 19.35
CA LYS A 94 -10.28 -10.54 20.50
C LYS A 94 -9.68 -9.40 21.32
N THR A 95 -8.49 -8.96 20.96
CA THR A 95 -7.79 -7.84 21.57
C THR A 95 -8.04 -6.59 20.73
N ALA A 96 -7.89 -5.41 21.33
CA ALA A 96 -7.90 -4.16 20.59
C ALA A 96 -6.56 -3.92 19.87
N CYS A 97 -5.96 -4.96 19.26
CA CYS A 97 -4.72 -4.85 18.49
C CYS A 97 -4.97 -3.92 17.29
N TYR A 98 -4.29 -2.78 17.29
CA TYR A 98 -4.56 -1.72 16.33
C TYR A 98 -4.49 -2.18 14.86
N LEU A 99 -3.52 -3.04 14.51
CA LEU A 99 -3.36 -3.51 13.13
C LEU A 99 -4.50 -4.45 12.70
N ALA A 100 -4.99 -5.30 13.60
CA ALA A 100 -6.19 -6.10 13.33
C ALA A 100 -7.41 -5.21 13.11
N GLU A 101 -7.56 -4.18 13.94
CA GLU A 101 -8.66 -3.21 13.85
C GLU A 101 -8.64 -2.41 12.55
N VAL A 102 -7.44 -1.97 12.10
CA VAL A 102 -7.25 -1.33 10.78
C VAL A 102 -7.76 -2.23 9.66
N TRP A 103 -7.37 -3.50 9.66
CA TRP A 103 -7.78 -4.42 8.58
C TRP A 103 -9.23 -4.84 8.68
N LYS A 104 -9.80 -4.98 9.88
CA LYS A 104 -11.26 -5.18 10.05
C LYS A 104 -12.06 -3.99 9.52
N GLU A 105 -11.58 -2.76 9.74
CA GLU A 105 -12.21 -1.54 9.22
C GLU A 105 -12.03 -1.40 7.70
N TYR A 106 -10.80 -1.58 7.21
CA TYR A 106 -10.51 -1.50 5.77
C TYR A 106 -11.26 -2.57 4.97
N SER A 107 -11.48 -3.74 5.56
CA SER A 107 -12.29 -4.81 4.94
C SER A 107 -13.75 -4.40 4.69
N LYS A 108 -14.26 -3.30 5.27
CA LYS A 108 -15.57 -2.75 4.90
C LYS A 108 -15.50 -2.00 3.55
N GLY A 109 -14.35 -1.43 3.22
CA GLY A 109 -13.98 -0.88 1.91
C GLY A 109 -13.78 -1.98 0.88
N ASP A 110 -13.05 -3.03 1.27
CA ASP A 110 -12.77 -4.18 0.43
C ASP A 110 -12.82 -5.50 1.20
N SER A 111 -13.96 -6.18 1.13
CA SER A 111 -14.18 -7.42 1.88
C SER A 111 -13.29 -8.58 1.46
N ARG A 112 -12.58 -8.47 0.32
CA ARG A 112 -11.61 -9.46 -0.12
C ARG A 112 -10.44 -9.61 0.85
N TYR A 113 -10.14 -8.59 1.66
CA TYR A 113 -9.15 -8.70 2.73
C TYR A 113 -9.63 -9.64 3.85
N ALA A 114 -10.86 -9.45 4.35
CA ALA A 114 -11.45 -10.37 5.32
C ALA A 114 -11.65 -11.78 4.75
N ALA A 115 -12.06 -11.87 3.48
CA ALA A 115 -12.21 -13.14 2.76
C ALA A 115 -10.88 -13.83 2.43
N ARG A 116 -9.74 -13.15 2.65
CA ARG A 116 -8.40 -13.63 2.30
C ARG A 116 -8.30 -14.05 0.82
N ASP A 117 -8.85 -13.22 -0.07
CA ASP A 117 -8.76 -13.45 -1.51
C ASP A 117 -7.30 -13.69 -1.93
N ALA A 118 -7.09 -14.70 -2.78
CA ALA A 118 -5.74 -15.12 -3.16
C ALA A 118 -5.00 -14.03 -3.94
N GLY A 119 -5.70 -13.27 -4.78
CA GLY A 119 -5.12 -12.16 -5.53
C GLY A 119 -4.67 -11.03 -4.61
N VAL A 120 -5.55 -10.61 -3.69
CA VAL A 120 -5.23 -9.58 -2.69
C VAL A 120 -4.08 -10.05 -1.80
N VAL A 121 -4.15 -11.25 -1.21
CA VAL A 121 -3.08 -11.77 -0.34
C VAL A 121 -1.74 -11.88 -1.07
N ALA A 122 -1.73 -12.29 -2.34
CA ALA A 122 -0.51 -12.40 -3.13
C ALA A 122 0.11 -11.03 -3.43
N VAL A 123 -0.71 -10.07 -3.87
CA VAL A 123 -0.24 -8.69 -4.16
C VAL A 123 0.33 -8.06 -2.88
N GLU A 124 -0.44 -8.08 -1.79
CA GLU A 124 -0.06 -7.47 -0.52
C GLU A 124 1.16 -8.17 0.13
N GLY A 125 1.28 -9.49 -0.06
CA GLY A 125 2.46 -10.24 0.38
C GLY A 125 3.73 -9.81 -0.37
N LEU A 126 3.64 -9.63 -1.69
CA LEU A 126 4.77 -9.16 -2.50
C LEU A 126 5.14 -7.71 -2.20
N THR A 127 4.16 -6.82 -2.05
CA THR A 127 4.42 -5.43 -1.67
C THR A 127 5.07 -5.36 -0.29
N ALA A 128 4.60 -6.14 0.69
CA ALA A 128 5.17 -6.15 2.03
C ALA A 128 6.65 -6.61 2.07
N VAL A 129 7.00 -7.69 1.35
CA VAL A 129 8.35 -8.30 1.45
C VAL A 129 9.35 -7.79 0.41
N LEU A 130 8.89 -7.26 -0.72
CA LEU A 130 9.77 -6.76 -1.78
C LEU A 130 9.69 -5.24 -1.91
N GLU A 131 8.49 -4.70 -2.15
CA GLU A 131 8.34 -3.28 -2.46
C GLU A 131 8.59 -2.39 -1.24
N GLY A 132 8.11 -2.79 -0.06
CA GLY A 132 8.33 -2.08 1.20
C GLY A 132 9.82 -1.85 1.49
N PRO A 133 10.64 -2.91 1.56
CA PRO A 133 12.09 -2.78 1.70
C PRO A 133 12.75 -1.99 0.56
N ALA A 134 12.30 -2.18 -0.68
CA ALA A 134 12.82 -1.43 -1.84
C ALA A 134 12.54 0.08 -1.72
N CYS A 135 11.37 0.48 -1.19
CA CYS A 135 11.03 1.88 -0.92
C CYS A 135 11.98 2.50 0.10
N LEU A 136 12.29 1.80 1.20
CA LEU A 136 13.27 2.28 2.18
C LEU A 136 14.68 2.35 1.58
N LEU A 137 15.05 1.40 0.70
CA LEU A 137 16.28 1.48 -0.08
C LEU A 137 16.29 2.69 -1.02
N ALA A 138 15.14 3.07 -1.59
CA ALA A 138 15.02 4.28 -2.41
C ALA A 138 15.28 5.55 -1.59
N VAL A 139 14.77 5.63 -0.35
CA VAL A 139 15.10 6.73 0.59
C VAL A 139 16.62 6.82 0.79
N TYR A 140 17.27 5.69 1.07
CA TYR A 140 18.73 5.63 1.23
C TYR A 140 19.46 6.04 -0.06
N ALA A 141 19.02 5.53 -1.21
CA ALA A 141 19.64 5.81 -2.51
C ALA A 141 19.57 7.29 -2.85
N ILE A 142 18.42 7.93 -2.60
CA ILE A 142 18.25 9.37 -2.75
C ILE A 142 19.16 10.11 -1.77
N ALA A 143 19.14 9.75 -0.48
CA ALA A 143 19.93 10.41 0.56
C ALA A 143 21.44 10.38 0.25
N LYS A 144 21.96 9.23 -0.20
CA LYS A 144 23.39 9.04 -0.51
C LYS A 144 23.76 9.36 -1.96
N GLY A 145 22.80 9.76 -2.80
CA GLY A 145 23.07 10.11 -4.19
C GLY A 145 23.60 8.92 -5.01
N LYS A 146 23.04 7.73 -4.79
CA LYS A 146 23.45 6.51 -5.48
C LYS A 146 23.01 6.55 -6.95
N SER A 147 23.87 6.05 -7.85
CA SER A 147 23.62 6.04 -9.31
C SER A 147 22.35 5.26 -9.69
N TYR A 148 22.03 4.19 -8.96
CA TYR A 148 20.85 3.38 -9.19
C TYR A 148 19.54 4.01 -8.68
N SER A 149 19.58 5.20 -8.06
CA SER A 149 18.41 5.80 -7.40
C SER A 149 17.21 5.99 -8.34
N TYR A 150 17.42 6.44 -9.58
CA TYR A 150 16.33 6.62 -10.55
C TYR A 150 15.80 5.28 -11.08
N ILE A 151 16.67 4.29 -11.29
CA ILE A 151 16.28 2.96 -11.77
C ILE A 151 15.45 2.25 -10.70
N LEU A 152 15.89 2.31 -9.44
CA LEU A 152 15.18 1.73 -8.31
C LEU A 152 13.78 2.35 -8.14
N GLN A 153 13.69 3.68 -8.16
CA GLN A 153 12.40 4.37 -8.08
C GLN A 153 11.46 4.01 -9.23
N PHE A 154 11.98 3.92 -10.45
CA PHE A 154 11.20 3.50 -11.62
C PHE A 154 10.69 2.06 -11.47
N ALA A 155 11.55 1.13 -11.05
CA ALA A 155 11.18 -0.27 -10.86
C ALA A 155 10.10 -0.44 -9.78
N ILE A 156 10.26 0.23 -8.63
CA ILE A 156 9.26 0.23 -7.55
C ILE A 156 7.93 0.80 -8.06
N SER A 157 7.96 1.95 -8.75
CA SER A 157 6.73 2.56 -9.27
C SER A 157 6.02 1.67 -10.29
N LEU A 158 6.75 0.93 -11.13
CA LEU A 158 6.12 -0.05 -12.02
C LEU A 158 5.49 -1.22 -11.25
N GLY A 159 6.14 -1.70 -10.19
CA GLY A 159 5.58 -2.71 -9.29
C GLY A 159 4.25 -2.26 -8.68
N GLN A 160 4.24 -1.06 -8.07
CA GLN A 160 3.04 -0.46 -7.48
C GLN A 160 1.91 -0.28 -8.51
N LEU A 161 2.23 0.21 -9.71
CA LEU A 161 1.24 0.37 -10.80
C LEU A 161 0.69 -0.97 -11.29
N TYR A 162 1.55 -1.99 -11.39
CA TYR A 162 1.12 -3.32 -11.77
C TYR A 162 0.25 -3.97 -10.69
N GLY A 163 0.66 -3.89 -9.42
CA GLY A 163 -0.11 -4.40 -8.28
C GLY A 163 -1.47 -3.73 -8.15
N THR A 164 -1.53 -2.39 -8.27
CA THR A 164 -2.80 -1.66 -8.28
C THR A 164 -3.67 -2.00 -9.49
N ALA A 165 -3.08 -2.16 -10.68
CA ALA A 165 -3.84 -2.61 -11.85
C ALA A 165 -4.46 -3.99 -11.61
N VAL A 166 -3.68 -4.96 -11.10
CA VAL A 166 -4.20 -6.29 -10.73
C VAL A 166 -5.31 -6.16 -9.70
N TYR A 167 -5.12 -5.35 -8.65
CA TYR A 167 -6.09 -5.13 -7.58
C TYR A 167 -7.46 -4.59 -8.07
N PHE A 168 -7.45 -3.63 -9.00
CA PHE A 168 -8.66 -3.06 -9.61
C PHE A 168 -9.26 -3.95 -10.70
N ILE A 169 -8.45 -4.72 -11.41
CA ILE A 169 -8.94 -5.65 -12.44
C ILE A 169 -9.63 -6.84 -11.78
N THR A 170 -9.03 -7.44 -10.74
CA THR A 170 -9.62 -8.62 -10.08
C THR A 170 -10.96 -8.30 -9.45
N SER A 171 -11.12 -7.14 -8.83
CA SER A 171 -12.40 -6.72 -8.24
C SER A 171 -13.51 -6.60 -9.29
N TYR A 172 -13.18 -6.01 -10.43
CA TYR A 172 -14.11 -5.86 -11.55
C TYR A 172 -14.49 -7.23 -12.13
N LEU A 173 -13.52 -8.12 -12.31
CA LEU A 173 -13.76 -9.49 -12.80
C LEU A 173 -14.58 -10.34 -11.82
N GLU A 174 -14.44 -10.09 -10.52
CA GLU A 174 -15.22 -10.72 -9.45
C GLU A 174 -16.61 -10.09 -9.26
N GLY A 175 -16.99 -9.14 -10.12
CA GLY A 175 -18.34 -8.57 -10.17
C GLY A 175 -18.55 -7.33 -9.30
N ASP A 176 -17.47 -6.69 -8.81
CA ASP A 176 -17.50 -5.42 -8.09
C ASP A 176 -18.42 -5.40 -6.84
N ASN A 177 -18.60 -6.57 -6.21
CA ASN A 177 -19.51 -6.79 -5.08
C ASN A 177 -18.76 -7.15 -3.79
N PHE A 178 -18.01 -6.20 -3.24
CA PHE A 178 -17.16 -6.41 -2.06
C PHE A 178 -17.24 -5.29 -1.01
N ALA A 179 -17.80 -4.12 -1.34
CA ALA A 179 -17.84 -2.97 -0.44
C ALA A 179 -19.12 -2.96 0.40
N ALA A 180 -19.00 -2.65 1.70
CA ALA A 180 -20.13 -2.64 2.63
C ALA A 180 -21.13 -1.50 2.38
N SER A 181 -20.69 -0.40 1.76
CA SER A 181 -21.53 0.73 1.34
C SER A 181 -20.83 1.58 0.28
N SER A 182 -21.57 2.49 -0.38
CA SER A 182 -20.98 3.43 -1.33
C SER A 182 -19.94 4.35 -0.71
N PHE A 183 -20.10 4.75 0.56
CA PHE A 183 -19.09 5.51 1.28
C PHE A 183 -17.76 4.74 1.34
N TYR A 184 -17.82 3.48 1.75
CA TYR A 184 -16.64 2.62 1.86
C TYR A 184 -16.01 2.37 0.49
N TYR A 185 -16.82 2.16 -0.54
CA TYR A 185 -16.32 2.04 -1.91
C TYR A 185 -15.53 3.27 -2.37
N TYR A 186 -16.11 4.47 -2.29
CA TYR A 186 -15.42 5.65 -2.82
C TYR A 186 -14.30 6.16 -1.92
N ALA A 187 -14.49 6.18 -0.60
CA ALA A 187 -13.52 6.76 0.33
C ALA A 187 -12.34 5.81 0.61
N TYR A 188 -12.60 4.50 0.75
CA TYR A 188 -11.54 3.55 1.10
C TYR A 188 -11.00 2.88 -0.17
N TYR A 189 -11.88 2.29 -0.97
CA TYR A 189 -11.44 1.52 -2.13
C TYR A 189 -10.91 2.41 -3.26
N VAL A 190 -11.63 3.46 -3.67
CA VAL A 190 -11.15 4.32 -4.76
C VAL A 190 -10.14 5.36 -4.28
N ALA A 191 -10.51 6.20 -3.31
CA ALA A 191 -9.71 7.38 -2.96
C ALA A 191 -8.39 7.05 -2.26
N ALA A 192 -8.35 6.07 -1.35
CA ALA A 192 -7.10 5.69 -0.67
C ALA A 192 -6.09 5.12 -1.68
N ASN A 193 -6.54 4.21 -2.56
CA ASN A 193 -5.70 3.56 -3.56
C ASN A 193 -5.29 4.49 -4.73
N ALA A 194 -6.04 5.57 -5.00
CA ALA A 194 -5.69 6.51 -6.07
C ALA A 194 -4.27 7.10 -5.93
N SER A 195 -3.78 7.27 -4.70
CA SER A 195 -2.43 7.77 -4.44
C SER A 195 -1.34 6.84 -4.98
N TRP A 196 -1.52 5.51 -4.87
CA TRP A 196 -0.65 4.47 -5.42
C TRP A 196 -0.75 4.32 -6.95
N VAL A 197 -1.68 5.02 -7.60
CA VAL A 197 -1.73 5.14 -9.07
C VAL A 197 -1.06 6.43 -9.52
N VAL A 198 -1.48 7.56 -8.96
CA VAL A 198 -1.07 8.89 -9.45
C VAL A 198 0.39 9.17 -9.14
N ILE A 199 0.84 8.97 -7.90
CA ILE A 199 2.20 9.34 -7.48
C ILE A 199 3.25 8.46 -8.18
N PRO A 200 3.10 7.11 -8.21
CA PRO A 200 4.02 6.25 -8.93
C PRO A 200 4.07 6.55 -10.43
N THR A 201 2.96 6.93 -11.06
CA THR A 201 2.96 7.37 -12.47
C THR A 201 3.85 8.60 -12.69
N LEU A 202 3.72 9.63 -11.85
CA LEU A 202 4.53 10.85 -11.94
C LEU A 202 6.03 10.56 -11.70
N ILE A 203 6.33 9.70 -10.74
CA ILE A 203 7.68 9.25 -10.44
C ILE A 203 8.27 8.47 -11.63
N SER A 204 7.50 7.56 -12.22
CA SER A 204 7.90 6.78 -13.40
C SER A 204 8.27 7.69 -14.56
N ILE A 205 7.42 8.68 -14.88
CA ILE A 205 7.69 9.67 -15.94
C ILE A 205 8.97 10.47 -15.64
N ARG A 206 9.16 10.92 -14.40
CA ARG A 206 10.36 11.66 -13.98
C ARG A 206 11.61 10.80 -14.14
N CYS A 207 11.59 9.58 -13.61
CA CYS A 207 12.74 8.67 -13.61
C CYS A 207 13.10 8.27 -15.04
N TRP A 208 12.11 7.92 -15.87
CA TRP A 208 12.30 7.61 -17.28
C TRP A 208 13.05 8.75 -18.01
N LYS A 209 12.56 9.98 -17.90
CA LYS A 209 13.21 11.16 -18.50
C LYS A 209 14.65 11.33 -18.04
N LYS A 210 14.93 11.14 -16.74
CA LYS A 210 16.29 11.27 -16.18
C LYS A 210 17.23 10.16 -16.64
N ILE A 211 16.74 8.92 -16.72
CA ILE A 211 17.50 7.77 -17.21
C ILE A 211 17.86 7.97 -18.69
N CYS A 212 16.88 8.28 -19.54
CA CYS A 212 17.11 8.51 -20.96
C CYS A 212 18.11 9.65 -21.19
N ALA A 213 17.97 10.78 -20.48
CA ALA A 213 18.90 11.89 -20.59
C ALA A 213 20.34 11.51 -20.23
N ALA A 214 20.53 10.70 -19.19
CA ALA A 214 21.86 10.22 -18.78
C ALA A 214 22.51 9.35 -19.86
N VAL A 215 21.75 8.43 -20.46
CA VAL A 215 22.22 7.57 -21.56
C VAL A 215 22.61 8.39 -22.78
N GLN A 216 21.82 9.40 -23.15
CA GLN A 216 22.14 10.27 -24.29
C GLN A 216 23.44 11.06 -24.08
N VAL A 217 23.66 11.61 -22.89
CA VAL A 217 24.91 12.32 -22.58
C VAL A 217 26.13 11.40 -22.67
N GLN A 218 26.00 10.14 -22.24
CA GLN A 218 27.07 9.15 -22.37
C GLN A 218 27.39 8.82 -23.83
N GLY A 219 26.37 8.67 -24.68
CA GLY A 219 26.53 8.45 -26.12
C GLY A 219 27.27 9.60 -26.81
N HIS A 220 26.89 10.85 -26.52
CA HIS A 220 27.56 12.04 -27.08
C HIS A 220 29.01 12.18 -26.64
N LYS A 221 29.34 11.82 -25.38
CA LYS A 221 30.74 11.81 -24.93
C LYS A 221 31.58 10.80 -25.70
N LYS A 222 31.04 9.59 -25.94
CA LYS A 222 31.74 8.53 -26.68
C LYS A 222 32.02 8.92 -28.13
N ASN A 223 31.11 9.65 -28.78
CA ASN A 223 31.29 10.13 -30.16
C ASN A 223 32.27 11.31 -30.28
N LYS A 224 32.55 12.06 -29.22
CA LYS A 224 33.55 13.15 -29.23
C LYS A 224 34.99 12.68 -28.97
N THR A 225 35.16 11.48 -28.42
CA THR A 225 36.48 10.90 -28.10
C THR A 225 36.99 9.95 -29.19
N ARG A 226 36.16 9.67 -30.20
CA ARG A 226 36.52 8.86 -31.38
C ARG A 226 36.72 9.78 -32.58
#